data_AF-A0A6G3RW16-F1
#
_entry.id   AF-A0A6G3RW16-F1
#
_cell.length_a   1.000
_cell.length_b   1.000
_cell.length_c   1.000
_cell.angle_alpha   90.00
_cell.angle_beta   90.00
_cell.angle_gamma   90.00
#
_symmetry.space_group_name_H-M   'P 1'
#
loop_
_entity.id
_entity.type
_entity.pdbx_description
1 polymer ?
#
loop_
_entity_poly.entity_id
_entity_poly.type
_entity_poly.pdbx_seq_one_letter_code
_entity_poly.pdbx_strand_id
1 'polypeptide(L)'
;GGAGSAVAAALLAAGVAHLSLYDTDRVRLTALAARLEAHWPGRVHVLSGPEPADVDLAVNATPLGLRADDPLPFPLEKLPGDCVVADIVMKPRETRLLREAAARGHRIHHGIHMLEGQLDSYRAFFALR
;
A
#
# COMPACT_ATOMS: atom_id res chain seq x y z
N GLY A 1 1.49 -8.54 -3.51
CA GLY A 1 0.61 -9.73 -3.70
C GLY A 1 -0.71 -9.31 -4.34
N GLY A 2 -1.75 -10.15 -4.30
CA GLY A 2 -3.04 -9.85 -4.93
C GLY A 2 -3.67 -8.53 -4.49
N ALA A 3 -3.78 -8.31 -3.17
CA ALA A 3 -4.29 -7.05 -2.62
C ALA A 3 -3.44 -5.84 -3.02
N GLY A 4 -2.10 -5.96 -2.93
CA GLY A 4 -1.19 -4.90 -3.39
C GLY A 4 -1.32 -4.57 -4.87
N SER A 5 -1.57 -5.56 -5.74
CA SER A 5 -1.83 -5.32 -7.17
C SER A 5 -3.14 -4.56 -7.39
N ALA A 6 -4.18 -4.85 -6.61
CA ALA A 6 -5.45 -4.12 -6.68
C ALA A 6 -5.29 -2.67 -6.18
N VAL A 7 -4.58 -2.47 -5.07
CA VAL A 7 -4.27 -1.13 -4.54
C VAL A 7 -3.47 -0.32 -5.56
N ALA A 8 -2.42 -0.89 -6.15
CA ALA A 8 -1.60 -0.25 -7.18
C ALA A 8 -2.44 0.23 -8.37
N ALA A 9 -3.30 -0.65 -8.91
CA ALA A 9 -4.18 -0.30 -10.02
C ALA A 9 -5.22 0.75 -9.62
N ALA A 10 -5.79 0.68 -8.42
CA ALA A 10 -6.75 1.65 -7.92
C ALA A 10 -6.14 3.04 -7.75
N LEU A 11 -4.92 3.13 -7.22
CA LEU A 11 -4.20 4.40 -7.10
C LEU A 11 -3.91 5.02 -8.47
N LEU A 12 -3.44 4.23 -9.45
CA LEU A 12 -3.20 4.70 -10.82
C LEU A 12 -4.50 5.15 -11.50
N ALA A 13 -5.59 4.40 -11.33
CA ALA A 13 -6.90 4.78 -11.84
C ALA A 13 -7.45 6.06 -11.19
N ALA A 14 -7.16 6.28 -9.90
CA ALA A 14 -7.50 7.51 -9.17
C ALA A 14 -6.62 8.71 -9.58
N GLY A 15 -5.58 8.49 -10.40
CA GLY A 15 -4.80 9.55 -11.02
C GLY A 15 -3.54 9.95 -10.25
N VAL A 16 -2.96 9.08 -9.41
CA VAL A 16 -1.63 9.37 -8.86
C VAL A 16 -0.63 9.65 -9.99
N ALA A 17 0.22 10.65 -9.78
CA ALA A 17 1.20 11.07 -10.79
C ALA A 17 2.26 9.97 -11.02
N HIS A 18 2.76 9.39 -9.92
CA HIS A 18 3.75 8.33 -9.92
C HIS A 18 3.41 7.26 -8.89
N LEU A 19 3.76 6.01 -9.18
CA LEU A 19 3.62 4.86 -8.30
C LEU A 19 4.95 4.12 -8.18
N SER A 20 5.52 4.14 -6.98
CA SER A 20 6.70 3.36 -6.64
C SER A 20 6.31 2.00 -6.06
N LEU A 21 6.94 0.92 -6.55
CA LEU A 21 6.65 -0.46 -6.15
C LEU A 21 7.89 -1.15 -5.58
N TYR A 22 7.69 -1.88 -4.50
CA TYR A 22 8.68 -2.77 -3.91
C TYR A 22 8.04 -4.10 -3.49
N ASP A 23 8.73 -5.19 -3.74
CA ASP A 23 8.43 -6.54 -3.24
C ASP A 23 9.75 -7.31 -3.20
N THR A 24 9.92 -8.20 -2.21
CA THR A 24 11.13 -9.04 -2.11
C THR A 24 11.17 -10.07 -3.25
N ASP A 25 10.01 -10.47 -3.77
CA ASP A 25 9.89 -11.28 -4.97
C ASP A 25 10.01 -10.40 -6.22
N ARG A 26 11.22 -10.36 -6.80
CA ARG A 26 11.54 -9.56 -7.99
C ARG A 26 10.79 -10.02 -9.23
N VAL A 27 10.44 -11.30 -9.34
CA VAL A 27 9.69 -11.84 -10.49
C VAL A 27 8.26 -11.30 -10.45
N ARG A 28 7.59 -11.40 -9.31
CA ARG A 28 6.24 -10.84 -9.12
C ARG A 28 6.23 -9.32 -9.28
N LEU A 29 7.25 -8.63 -8.75
CA LEU A 29 7.39 -7.18 -8.87
C LEU A 29 7.49 -6.74 -10.34
N THR A 30 8.38 -7.39 -11.10
CA THR A 30 8.62 -7.04 -12.51
C THR A 30 7.40 -7.33 -13.37
N ALA A 31 6.74 -8.47 -13.15
CA ALA A 31 5.52 -8.82 -13.86
C ALA A 31 4.36 -7.85 -13.58
N LEU A 32 4.20 -7.41 -12.32
CA LEU A 32 3.20 -6.40 -11.96
C LEU A 32 3.53 -5.05 -12.60
N ALA A 33 4.78 -4.60 -12.49
CA ALA A 33 5.21 -3.32 -13.05
C ALA A 33 4.97 -3.26 -14.57
N ALA A 34 5.35 -4.30 -15.32
CA ALA A 34 5.12 -4.36 -16.76
C ALA A 34 3.63 -4.30 -17.13
N ARG A 35 2.76 -4.97 -16.37
CA ARG A 35 1.30 -4.92 -16.59
C ARG A 35 0.73 -3.54 -16.33
N LEU A 36 1.16 -2.87 -15.26
CA LEU A 36 0.69 -1.54 -14.91
C LEU A 36 1.21 -0.49 -15.91
N GLU A 37 2.47 -0.57 -16.29
CA GLU A 37 3.11 0.31 -17.27
C GLU A 37 2.43 0.25 -18.65
N ALA A 38 1.96 -0.93 -19.07
CA ALA A 38 1.19 -1.09 -20.30
C ALA A 38 -0.16 -0.32 -20.30
N HIS A 39 -0.72 -0.03 -19.12
CA HIS A 39 -1.99 0.68 -18.97
C HIS A 39 -1.80 2.16 -18.55
N TRP A 40 -0.72 2.46 -17.82
CA TRP A 40 -0.36 3.81 -17.36
C TRP A 40 1.13 4.11 -17.66
N PRO A 41 1.49 4.34 -18.94
CA PRO A 41 2.87 4.56 -19.34
C PRO A 41 3.50 5.76 -18.64
N GLY A 42 4.75 5.60 -18.19
CA GLY A 42 5.57 6.62 -17.55
C GLY A 42 5.26 6.89 -16.08
N ARG A 43 4.38 6.10 -15.45
CA ARG A 43 3.94 6.33 -14.07
C ARG A 43 4.44 5.29 -13.06
N VAL A 44 4.99 4.17 -13.50
CA VAL A 44 5.37 3.07 -12.60
C VAL A 44 6.88 3.00 -12.42
N HIS A 45 7.34 3.00 -11.18
CA HIS A 45 8.75 2.94 -10.82
C HIS A 45 9.01 1.75 -9.90
N VAL A 46 10.02 0.94 -10.21
CA VAL A 46 10.42 -0.18 -9.36
C VAL A 46 11.56 0.26 -8.46
N LEU A 47 11.37 0.13 -7.14
CA LEU A 47 12.41 0.45 -6.17
C LEU A 47 13.45 -0.69 -6.05
N SER A 48 14.69 -0.31 -5.77
CA SER A 48 15.77 -1.25 -5.46
C SER A 48 15.66 -1.82 -4.04
N GLY A 49 15.07 -1.07 -3.12
CA GLY A 49 14.90 -1.41 -1.71
C GLY A 49 13.55 -0.95 -1.15
N PRO A 50 13.24 -1.29 0.12
CA PRO A 50 12.00 -0.93 0.79
C PRO A 50 11.93 0.54 1.20
N GLU A 51 12.87 1.39 0.79
CA GLU A 51 12.93 2.80 1.19
C GLU A 51 12.16 3.68 0.21
N PRO A 52 10.88 4.03 0.47
CA PRO A 52 10.22 5.11 -0.26
C PRO A 52 10.90 6.44 0.10
N ALA A 53 10.98 7.31 -0.89
CA ALA A 53 11.41 8.69 -0.73
C ALA A 53 10.51 9.57 -1.60
N ASP A 54 10.24 10.79 -1.13
CA ASP A 54 9.46 11.79 -1.89
C ASP A 54 8.07 11.28 -2.31
N VAL A 55 7.29 10.78 -1.34
CA VAL A 55 5.94 10.25 -1.56
C VAL A 55 4.91 10.91 -0.65
N ASP A 56 3.73 11.19 -1.19
CA ASP A 56 2.59 11.71 -0.43
C ASP A 56 1.85 10.60 0.35
N LEU A 57 2.00 9.34 -0.10
CA LEU A 57 1.33 8.15 0.44
C LEU A 57 2.28 6.95 0.41
N ALA A 58 2.49 6.32 1.56
CA ALA A 58 3.22 5.06 1.70
C ALA A 58 2.26 3.96 2.18
N VAL A 59 2.14 2.86 1.42
CA VAL A 59 1.18 1.77 1.70
C VAL A 59 1.90 0.45 1.97
N ASN A 60 1.66 -0.15 3.14
CA ASN A 60 1.99 -1.56 3.36
C ASN A 60 0.91 -2.45 2.75
N ALA A 61 1.30 -3.23 1.75
CA ALA A 61 0.45 -4.26 1.13
C ALA A 61 0.99 -5.69 1.33
N THR A 62 1.79 -5.87 2.39
CA THR A 62 2.41 -7.15 2.77
C THR A 62 1.74 -7.74 4.01
N PRO A 63 2.06 -8.99 4.38
CA PRO A 63 1.60 -9.56 5.65
C PRO A 63 2.31 -8.98 6.90
N LEU A 64 3.34 -8.14 6.75
CA LEU A 64 4.05 -7.58 7.89
C LEU A 64 3.13 -6.70 8.73
N GLY A 65 3.12 -6.94 10.04
CA GLY A 65 2.22 -6.28 10.99
C GLY A 65 1.09 -7.19 11.48
N LEU A 66 0.95 -8.41 10.91
CA LEU A 66 0.09 -9.45 11.44
C LEU A 66 0.64 -10.02 12.77
N ARG A 67 1.96 -10.00 12.94
CA ARG A 67 2.63 -10.41 14.19
C ARG A 67 3.23 -9.20 14.89
N ALA A 68 3.28 -9.26 16.22
CA ALA A 68 3.80 -8.16 17.04
C ALA A 68 5.31 -7.92 16.82
N ASP A 69 6.05 -8.97 16.47
CA ASP A 69 7.49 -8.99 16.24
C ASP A 69 7.89 -8.79 14.78
N ASP A 70 6.93 -8.60 13.86
CA ASP A 70 7.25 -8.33 12.46
C ASP A 70 8.10 -7.04 12.33
N PRO A 71 9.12 -7.04 11.43
CA PRO A 71 9.85 -5.83 11.11
C PRO A 71 8.93 -4.80 10.45
N LEU A 72 9.36 -3.54 10.45
CA LEU A 72 8.67 -2.52 9.66
C LEU A 72 8.83 -2.86 8.16
N PRO A 73 7.76 -2.69 7.36
CA PRO A 73 7.81 -2.95 5.91
C PRO A 73 8.66 -1.94 5.15
N PHE A 74 8.85 -0.74 5.72
CA PHE A 74 9.69 0.33 5.19
C PHE A 74 10.11 1.28 6.33
N PRO A 75 11.24 2.01 6.20
CA PRO A 75 11.64 3.00 7.19
C PRO A 75 10.72 4.21 7.16
N LEU A 76 10.47 4.79 8.33
CA LEU A 76 9.63 5.99 8.49
C LEU A 76 10.47 7.27 8.51
N GLU A 77 11.77 7.16 8.77
CA GLU A 77 12.69 8.28 8.99
C GLU A 77 12.91 9.14 7.74
N LYS A 78 12.63 8.59 6.55
CA LYS A 78 12.81 9.25 5.25
C LYS A 78 11.51 9.74 4.63
N LEU A 79 10.36 9.50 5.28
CA LEU A 79 9.08 9.95 4.77
C LEU A 79 8.92 11.47 4.94
N PRO A 80 8.35 12.17 3.95
CA PRO A 80 7.92 13.56 4.12
C PRO A 80 6.96 13.72 5.31
N GLY A 81 7.03 14.84 6.03
CA GLY A 81 6.25 15.04 7.25
C GLY A 81 4.73 15.02 7.05
N ASP A 82 4.26 15.35 5.85
CA ASP A 82 2.85 15.35 5.45
C ASP A 82 2.40 14.05 4.76
N CYS A 83 3.32 13.10 4.57
CA CYS A 83 3.06 11.77 4.03
C CYS A 83 2.01 11.02 4.86
N VAL A 84 1.04 10.43 4.16
CA VAL A 84 0.07 9.50 4.76
C VAL A 84 0.68 8.10 4.79
N VAL A 85 0.60 7.43 5.92
CA VAL A 85 1.01 6.03 6.07
C VAL A 85 -0.22 5.14 6.16
N ALA A 86 -0.37 4.23 5.21
CA ALA A 86 -1.47 3.29 5.13
C ALA A 86 -1.00 1.85 5.34
N ASP A 87 -1.86 1.04 5.96
CA ASP A 87 -1.64 -0.40 6.10
C ASP A 87 -2.92 -1.12 5.68
N ILE A 88 -2.81 -2.17 4.86
CA ILE A 88 -3.98 -2.99 4.48
C ILE A 88 -4.27 -4.11 5.49
N VAL A 89 -3.37 -4.32 6.47
CA VAL A 89 -3.63 -5.25 7.56
C VAL A 89 -4.78 -4.71 8.42
N MET A 90 -5.83 -5.53 8.59
CA MET A 90 -7.04 -5.14 9.33
C MET A 90 -7.01 -5.55 10.80
N LYS A 91 -6.26 -6.61 11.12
CA LYS A 91 -6.12 -7.15 12.47
C LYS A 91 -4.65 -7.49 12.74
N PRO A 92 -4.02 -6.88 13.74
CA PRO A 92 -4.56 -5.86 14.66
C PRO A 92 -4.95 -4.56 13.93
N ARG A 93 -5.87 -3.77 14.52
CA ARG A 93 -6.33 -2.51 13.93
C ARG A 93 -5.16 -1.53 13.75
N GLU A 94 -4.33 -1.41 14.78
CA GLU A 94 -3.12 -0.60 14.75
C GLU A 94 -1.89 -1.52 14.71
N THR A 95 -1.34 -1.71 13.52
CA THR A 95 -0.09 -2.45 13.33
C THR A 95 1.09 -1.68 13.93
N ARG A 96 2.24 -2.34 14.05
CA ARG A 96 3.48 -1.65 14.45
C ARG A 96 3.78 -0.46 13.53
N LEU A 97 3.59 -0.61 12.23
CA LEU A 97 3.77 0.47 11.25
C LEU A 97 2.90 1.69 11.60
N LEU A 98 1.58 1.48 11.78
CA LEU A 98 0.67 2.60 12.03
C LEU A 98 0.96 3.29 13.37
N ARG A 99 1.24 2.52 14.43
CA ARG A 99 1.62 3.09 15.74
C ARG A 99 2.89 3.94 15.65
N GLU A 100 3.91 3.42 14.98
CA GLU A 100 5.19 4.12 14.81
C GLU A 100 5.10 5.34 13.89
N ALA A 101 4.26 5.29 12.86
CA ALA A 101 3.98 6.42 11.99
C ALA A 101 3.22 7.53 12.72
N ALA A 102 2.18 7.18 13.48
CA ALA A 102 1.42 8.13 14.28
C ALA A 102 2.30 8.80 15.36
N ALA A 103 3.17 8.03 16.03
CA ALA A 103 4.13 8.58 17.01
C ALA A 103 5.11 9.59 16.39
N ARG A 104 5.35 9.52 15.09
CA ARG A 104 6.17 10.47 14.32
C ARG A 104 5.37 11.62 13.72
N GLY A 105 4.05 11.67 13.94
CA GLY A 105 3.17 12.75 13.48
C GLY A 105 2.57 12.55 12.08
N HIS A 106 2.79 11.39 11.45
CA HIS A 106 2.16 11.09 10.16
C HIS A 106 0.65 10.86 10.33
N ARG A 107 -0.11 11.24 9.30
CA ARG A 107 -1.50 10.81 9.15
C ARG A 107 -1.51 9.31 8.85
N ILE A 108 -2.35 8.55 9.55
CA ILE A 108 -2.46 7.11 9.36
C ILE A 108 -3.78 6.70 8.71
N HIS A 109 -3.73 5.67 7.88
CA HIS A 109 -4.90 5.08 7.24
C HIS A 109 -5.00 3.59 7.58
N HIS A 110 -6.07 3.23 8.30
CA HIS A 110 -6.29 1.87 8.80
C HIS A 110 -6.76 0.92 7.70
N GLY A 111 -6.39 -0.37 7.82
CA GLY A 111 -6.76 -1.38 6.82
C GLY A 111 -8.25 -1.68 6.76
N ILE A 112 -9.00 -1.41 7.84
CA ILE A 112 -10.46 -1.65 7.87
C ILE A 112 -11.20 -0.87 6.78
N HIS A 113 -10.73 0.32 6.42
CA HIS A 113 -11.36 1.14 5.38
C HIS A 113 -11.29 0.48 3.99
N MET A 114 -10.29 -0.39 3.75
CA MET A 114 -10.24 -1.17 2.51
C MET A 114 -11.42 -2.14 2.43
N LEU A 115 -11.78 -2.81 3.54
CA LEU A 115 -12.94 -3.69 3.58
C LEU A 115 -14.23 -2.88 3.45
N GLU A 116 -14.35 -1.77 4.17
CA GLU A 116 -15.52 -0.89 4.11
C GLU A 116 -15.79 -0.40 2.68
N GLY A 117 -14.75 0.05 1.97
CA GLY A 117 -14.86 0.44 0.56
C GLY A 117 -15.18 -0.70 -0.40
N GLN A 118 -14.91 -1.96 -0.02
CA GLN A 118 -15.23 -3.14 -0.81
C GLN A 118 -16.65 -3.66 -0.59
N LEU A 119 -17.34 -3.27 0.49
CA LEU A 119 -18.65 -3.83 0.86
C LEU A 119 -19.67 -3.68 -0.27
N ASP A 120 -19.74 -2.51 -0.90
CA ASP A 120 -20.69 -2.27 -1.99
C ASP A 120 -20.30 -3.05 -3.27
N SER A 121 -19.00 -3.22 -3.53
CA SER A 121 -18.53 -4.08 -4.62
C SER A 121 -18.89 -5.55 -4.38
N TYR A 122 -18.76 -6.05 -3.15
CA TYR A 122 -19.18 -7.40 -2.78
C TYR A 122 -20.69 -7.58 -2.89
N ARG A 123 -21.48 -6.61 -2.40
CA ARG A 123 -22.94 -6.63 -2.55
C ARG A 123 -23.36 -6.72 -4.01
N ALA A 124 -22.79 -5.87 -4.86
CA ALA A 124 -23.08 -5.86 -6.29
C ALA A 124 -22.66 -7.18 -6.96
N PHE A 125 -21.45 -7.67 -6.67
CA PHE A 125 -20.91 -8.88 -7.31
C PHE A 125 -21.66 -10.15 -6.91
N PHE A 126 -22.00 -10.31 -5.62
CA PHE A 126 -22.72 -11.48 -5.11
C PHE A 126 -24.24 -11.33 -5.14
N ALA A 127 -24.77 -10.23 -5.67
CA ALA A 127 -26.19 -9.89 -5.66
C ALA A 127 -26.83 -9.94 -4.26
N LEU A 128 -26.07 -9.50 -3.25
CA LEU A 128 -26.54 -9.40 -1.86
C LEU A 128 -27.33 -8.10 -1.71
N ARG A 129 -28.53 -8.19 -1.13
CA ARG A 129 -29.43 -7.07 -0.86
C ARG A 129 -29.14 -6.44 0.50
#